data_AF-A0A921CLM1-F1
#
_entry.id   AF-A0A921CLM1-F1
#
_cell.length_a   1.000
_cell.length_b   1.000
_cell.length_c   1.000
_cell.angle_alpha   90.00
_cell.angle_beta   90.00
_cell.angle_gamma   90.00
#
_symmetry.space_group_name_H-M   'P 1'
#
loop_
_entity.id
_entity.type
_entity.pdbx_description
1 polymer ?
#
loop_
_entity_poly.entity_id
_entity_poly.type
_entity_poly.pdbx_seq_one_letter_code
_entity_poly.pdbx_strand_id
1 'polypeptide(L)'
;MAGSWQDFWANVRGVLKGSFDFRERAVAVLRKEAFEENDTFLLLCFADLIGVPVPTSYYSIELLPYLAEELEGWERRILERKSVVAEKFGKHDWCC
;
A
#
# COMPACT_ATOMS: atom_id res chain seq x y z
N MET A 1 -15.80 -35.26 28.91
CA MET A 1 -16.13 -33.85 29.23
C MET A 1 -14.92 -33.25 29.93
N ALA A 2 -13.90 -32.83 29.19
CA ALA A 2 -12.66 -32.30 29.76
C ALA A 2 -12.06 -31.29 28.77
N GLY A 3 -11.75 -30.06 29.24
CA GLY A 3 -10.93 -29.08 28.49
C GLY A 3 -11.40 -27.61 28.41
N SER A 4 -12.59 -27.23 28.89
CA SER A 4 -13.19 -25.92 28.55
C SER A 4 -12.46 -24.66 29.09
N TRP A 5 -11.62 -24.79 30.11
CA TRP A 5 -10.91 -23.65 30.72
C TRP A 5 -9.69 -23.19 29.91
N GLN A 6 -8.99 -24.12 29.26
CA GLN A 6 -7.85 -23.79 28.41
C GLN A 6 -8.31 -23.10 27.13
N ASP A 7 -9.43 -23.55 26.57
CA ASP A 7 -10.07 -22.93 25.39
C ASP A 7 -10.55 -21.52 25.70
N PHE A 8 -11.12 -21.29 26.89
CA PHE A 8 -11.52 -19.96 27.35
C PHE A 8 -10.34 -19.00 27.45
N TRP A 9 -9.22 -19.41 28.08
CA TRP A 9 -8.02 -18.57 28.18
C TRP A 9 -7.34 -18.34 26.83
N ALA A 10 -7.38 -19.31 25.91
CA ALA A 10 -6.90 -19.12 24.55
C ALA A 10 -7.72 -18.07 23.79
N ASN A 11 -9.06 -18.11 23.93
CA ASN A 11 -9.96 -17.18 23.25
C ASN A 11 -9.85 -15.76 23.84
N VAL A 12 -9.78 -15.63 25.16
CA VAL A 12 -9.53 -14.35 25.85
C VAL A 12 -8.19 -13.75 25.42
N ARG A 13 -7.12 -14.56 25.33
CA ARG A 13 -5.80 -14.09 24.85
C ARG A 13 -5.86 -13.65 23.38
N GLY A 14 -6.63 -14.33 22.54
CA GLY A 14 -6.85 -13.95 21.14
C GLY A 14 -7.57 -12.61 20.98
N VAL A 15 -8.65 -12.39 21.75
CA VAL A 15 -9.36 -11.10 21.80
C VAL A 15 -8.46 -9.99 22.34
N LEU A 16 -7.64 -10.29 23.35
CA LEU A 16 -6.71 -9.33 23.92
C LEU A 16 -5.63 -8.92 22.90
N LYS A 17 -5.05 -9.87 22.16
CA LYS A 17 -4.12 -9.58 21.05
C LYS A 17 -4.79 -8.72 19.98
N GLY A 18 -5.99 -9.10 19.53
CA GLY A 18 -6.74 -8.34 18.54
C GLY A 18 -7.03 -6.89 18.98
N SER A 19 -7.27 -6.66 20.27
CA SER A 19 -7.47 -5.33 20.86
C SER A 19 -6.19 -4.56 21.17
N PHE A 20 -5.00 -5.17 21.16
CA PHE A 20 -3.74 -4.44 21.36
C PHE A 20 -2.98 -4.23 20.06
N ASP A 21 -3.25 -5.01 19.01
CA ASP A 21 -2.64 -4.89 17.69
C ASP A 21 -3.21 -3.73 16.84
N PHE A 22 -4.04 -2.85 17.41
CA PHE A 22 -4.62 -1.70 16.70
C PHE A 22 -3.55 -0.79 16.09
N ARG A 23 -2.44 -0.57 16.82
CA ARG A 23 -1.34 0.28 16.34
C ARG A 23 -0.68 -0.30 15.10
N GLU A 24 -0.39 -1.60 15.10
CA GLU A 24 0.26 -2.27 13.98
C GLU A 24 -0.65 -2.27 12.75
N ARG A 25 -1.95 -2.51 12.94
CA ARG A 25 -2.95 -2.41 11.87
C ARG A 25 -3.07 -1.00 11.32
N ALA A 26 -3.16 0.02 12.18
CA ALA A 26 -3.24 1.41 11.75
C ALA A 26 -2.00 1.84 10.95
N VAL A 27 -0.80 1.48 11.43
CA VAL A 27 0.46 1.75 10.71
C VAL A 27 0.51 1.01 9.39
N ALA A 28 0.04 -0.25 9.32
CA ALA A 28 0.00 -1.02 8.08
C ALA A 28 -0.94 -0.38 7.04
N VAL A 29 -2.12 0.09 7.46
CA VAL A 29 -3.05 0.81 6.58
C VAL A 29 -2.43 2.10 6.09
N LEU A 30 -1.92 2.96 6.99
CA LEU A 30 -1.27 4.22 6.64
C LEU A 30 -0.10 4.02 5.67
N ARG A 31 0.71 2.98 5.88
CA ARG A 31 1.82 2.64 5.01
C ARG A 31 1.36 2.24 3.62
N LYS A 32 0.26 1.49 3.52
CA LYS A 32 -0.35 1.14 2.23
C LYS A 32 -0.80 2.39 1.48
N GLU A 33 -1.46 3.31 2.17
CA GLU A 33 -1.93 4.57 1.57
C GLU A 33 -0.78 5.46 1.10
N ALA A 34 0.27 5.59 1.91
CA ALA A 34 1.47 6.32 1.54
C ALA A 34 2.13 5.73 0.27
N PHE A 35 2.17 4.39 0.14
CA PHE A 35 2.65 3.75 -1.08
C PHE A 35 1.74 4.01 -2.28
N GLU A 36 0.41 3.94 -2.13
CA GLU A 36 -0.55 4.24 -3.21
C GLU A 36 -0.38 5.66 -3.76
N GLU A 37 -0.21 6.64 -2.86
CA GLU A 37 0.04 8.04 -3.23
C GLU A 37 1.38 8.19 -3.95
N ASN A 38 2.45 7.61 -3.41
CA ASN A 38 3.77 7.67 -4.02
C ASN A 38 3.80 6.99 -5.40
N ASP A 39 3.14 5.83 -5.53
CA ASP A 39 3.06 5.11 -6.79
C ASP A 39 2.33 5.93 -7.87
N THR A 40 1.34 6.74 -7.46
CA THR A 40 0.63 7.68 -8.36
C THR A 40 1.54 8.83 -8.76
N PHE A 41 2.30 9.38 -7.82
CA PHE A 41 3.27 10.45 -8.08
C PHE A 41 4.35 10.00 -9.06
N LEU A 42 4.95 8.83 -8.82
CA LEU A 42 5.94 8.23 -9.71
C LEU A 42 5.37 7.96 -11.10
N LEU A 43 4.11 7.56 -11.20
CA LEU A 43 3.44 7.36 -12.48
C LEU A 43 3.21 8.69 -13.24
N LEU A 44 3.02 9.81 -12.55
CA LEU A 44 2.91 11.13 -13.18
C LEU A 44 4.27 11.66 -13.68
N CYS A 45 5.34 11.37 -12.97
CA CYS A 45 6.70 11.82 -13.31
C CYS A 45 7.40 10.91 -14.33
N PHE A 46 7.26 9.59 -14.16
CA PHE A 46 8.06 8.57 -14.84
C PHE A 46 7.20 7.50 -15.56
N ALA A 47 6.02 7.89 -16.07
CA ALA A 47 5.21 7.01 -16.92
C ALA A 47 5.97 6.54 -18.18
N ASP A 48 6.99 7.28 -18.60
CA ASP A 48 7.85 6.94 -19.74
C ASP A 48 8.52 5.57 -19.57
N LEU A 49 8.86 5.19 -18.34
CA LEU A 49 9.53 3.93 -18.03
C LEU A 49 8.65 2.71 -18.38
N ILE A 50 7.33 2.89 -18.34
CA ILE A 50 6.35 1.86 -18.73
C ILE A 50 5.83 2.06 -20.17
N GLY A 51 6.41 2.99 -20.93
CA GLY A 51 6.10 3.25 -22.33
C GLY A 51 4.98 4.28 -22.58
N VAL A 52 4.52 5.00 -21.55
CA VAL A 52 3.55 6.08 -21.70
C VAL A 52 4.29 7.43 -21.72
N PRO A 53 4.36 8.12 -22.87
CA PRO A 53 5.11 9.38 -22.95
C PRO A 53 4.43 10.49 -22.14
N VAL A 54 5.15 11.06 -21.17
CA VAL A 54 4.74 12.20 -20.35
C VAL A 54 5.74 13.35 -20.44
N PRO A 55 5.28 14.61 -20.58
CA PRO A 55 6.17 15.77 -20.69
C PRO A 55 6.92 16.09 -19.39
N THR A 56 6.42 15.60 -18.25
CA THR A 56 6.97 15.88 -16.91
C THR A 56 8.35 15.25 -16.71
N SER A 57 8.61 14.11 -17.34
CA SER A 57 9.83 13.31 -17.21
C SER A 57 11.11 14.12 -17.41
N TYR A 58 11.09 15.04 -18.39
CA TYR A 58 12.22 15.94 -18.66
C TYR A 58 12.58 16.83 -17.47
N TYR A 59 11.57 17.35 -16.77
CA TYR A 59 11.76 18.25 -15.63
C TYR A 59 12.00 17.50 -14.32
N SER A 60 11.48 16.28 -14.19
CA SER A 60 11.63 15.48 -12.96
C SER A 60 12.94 14.70 -12.86
N ILE A 61 13.84 14.79 -13.85
CA ILE A 61 15.18 14.16 -13.79
C ILE A 61 15.99 14.64 -12.57
N GLU A 62 15.81 15.89 -12.14
CA GLU A 62 16.48 16.42 -10.95
C GLU A 62 16.04 15.72 -9.66
N LEU A 63 14.85 15.13 -9.65
CA LEU A 63 14.31 14.37 -8.51
C LEU A 63 14.79 12.92 -8.48
N LEU A 64 15.35 12.42 -9.59
CA LEU A 64 15.77 11.03 -9.73
C LEU A 64 16.71 10.54 -8.62
N PRO A 65 17.76 11.27 -8.16
CA PRO A 65 18.63 10.78 -7.10
C PRO A 65 17.91 10.59 -5.75
N TYR A 66 16.82 11.32 -5.52
CA TYR A 66 16.03 11.21 -4.28
C TYR A 66 15.01 10.06 -4.35
N LEU A 67 14.60 9.68 -5.56
CA LEU A 67 13.57 8.66 -5.80
C LEU A 67 14.18 7.31 -6.22
N ALA A 68 15.49 7.25 -6.43
CA ALA A 68 16.19 6.08 -6.97
C ALA A 68 15.94 4.80 -6.17
N GLU A 69 15.96 4.87 -4.83
CA GLU A 69 15.71 3.71 -3.96
C GLU A 69 14.24 3.27 -3.99
N GLU A 70 13.31 4.20 -4.17
CA GLU A 70 11.87 3.92 -4.20
C GLU A 70 11.42 3.35 -5.55
N LEU A 71 12.14 3.69 -6.62
CA LEU A 71 11.89 3.28 -8.01
C LEU A 71 11.92 1.75 -8.17
N GLU A 72 12.93 1.06 -7.65
CA GLU A 72 13.03 -0.41 -7.75
C GLU A 72 11.83 -1.11 -7.06
N GLY A 73 11.41 -0.58 -5.92
CA GLY A 73 10.22 -1.06 -5.22
C GLY A 73 8.94 -0.79 -6.02
N TRP A 74 8.83 0.38 -6.63
CA TRP A 74 7.69 0.79 -7.44
C TRP A 74 7.55 -0.04 -8.72
N GLU A 75 8.64 -0.30 -9.43
CA GLU A 75 8.66 -1.11 -10.67
C GLU A 75 8.00 -2.47 -10.47
N ARG A 76 8.36 -3.16 -9.38
CA ARG A 76 7.75 -4.44 -9.02
C ARG A 76 6.26 -4.30 -8.69
N ARG A 77 5.88 -3.29 -7.89
CA ARG A 77 4.47 -3.06 -7.51
C ARG A 77 3.60 -2.67 -8.71
N ILE A 78 4.15 -1.93 -9.67
CA ILE A 78 3.38 -1.51 -10.85
C ILE A 78 3.22 -2.66 -11.85
N LEU A 79 4.24 -3.51 -12.00
CA LEU A 79 4.16 -4.73 -12.82
C LEU A 79 3.14 -5.75 -12.27
N GLU A 80 3.02 -5.86 -10.96
CA GLU A 80 2.02 -6.74 -10.31
C GLU A 80 0.59 -6.18 -10.39
N ARG A 81 0.42 -4.88 -10.63
CA ARG A 81 -0.89 -4.23 -10.68
C ARG A 81 -1.59 -4.43 -12.01
N LYS A 82 -2.81 -4.98 -11.96
CA LYS A 82 -3.64 -5.21 -13.16
C LYS A 82 -4.39 -3.97 -13.65
N SER A 83 -4.79 -3.08 -12.74
CA SER A 83 -5.52 -1.86 -13.10
C SER A 83 -5.48 -0.82 -11.98
N VAL A 84 -4.85 0.34 -12.24
CA VAL A 84 -4.79 1.47 -11.30
C VAL A 84 -6.18 2.04 -11.04
N VAL A 85 -7.00 2.10 -12.10
CA VAL A 85 -8.36 2.63 -12.06
C VAL A 85 -9.24 1.79 -11.14
N ALA A 86 -9.29 0.46 -11.29
CA ALA A 86 -10.18 -0.37 -10.47
C ALA A 86 -9.82 -0.35 -8.98
N GLU A 87 -8.53 -0.21 -8.63
CA GLU A 87 -8.10 -0.11 -7.23
C GLU A 87 -8.54 1.23 -6.60
N LYS A 88 -8.37 2.34 -7.33
CA LYS A 88 -8.77 3.67 -6.83
C LYS A 88 -10.28 3.85 -6.75
N PHE A 89 -11.01 3.47 -7.80
CA PHE A 89 -12.46 3.59 -7.80
C PHE A 89 -13.09 2.62 -6.79
N GLY A 90 -12.63 1.36 -6.70
CA GLY A 90 -13.11 0.42 -5.68
C GLY A 90 -12.89 0.86 -4.22
N LYS A 91 -11.92 1.74 -3.96
CA LYS A 91 -11.68 2.36 -2.64
C LYS A 91 -12.61 3.55 -2.37
N HIS A 92 -13.01 4.29 -3.41
CA HIS A 92 -13.86 5.48 -3.31
C HIS A 92 -15.35 5.18 -3.48
N ASP A 93 -15.69 3.96 -3.91
CA ASP A 93 -17.06 3.46 -4.00
C ASP A 93 -17.73 3.29 -2.61
N TRP A 94 -17.01 3.58 -1.52
CA TRP A 94 -17.53 3.54 -0.14
C TRP A 94 -17.94 4.92 0.40
N CYS A 95 -18.70 5.66 -0.40
CA CYS A 95 -19.71 6.56 0.14
C CYS A 95 -21.11 6.02 -0.18
N CYS A 96 -21.28 4.69 -0.12
CA CYS A 96 -22.44 3.90 0.32
C CYS A 96 -22.10 2.40 0.17
#